data_AF-A0A3D5G6J0-F1
#
_entry.id   AF-A0A3D5G6J0-F1
#
_cell.length_a   1.000
_cell.length_b   1.000
_cell.length_c   1.000
_cell.angle_alpha   90.00
_cell.angle_beta   90.00
_cell.angle_gamma   90.00
#
_symmetry.space_group_name_H-M   'P 1'
#
loop_
_entity.id
_entity.type
_entity.pdbx_description
1 polymer ?
#
loop_
_entity_poly.entity_id
_entity_poly.type
_entity_poly.pdbx_seq_one_letter_code
_entity_poly.pdbx_strand_id
1 'polypeptide(L)' 'MQEVWFWEDGLFTLYNLGAEGYDRINRSELVPELDFELLTRCVLMNSIGDAALEFDPATSASLTRDRAKLKLRGDSQRE' A
#
# COMPACT_ATOMS: atom_id res chain seq x y z
N MET A 1 24.23 -4.21 3.12
CA MET A 1 23.30 -3.48 3.99
C MET A 1 22.09 -4.35 4.18
N GLN A 2 21.73 -4.63 5.43
CA GLN A 2 20.63 -5.53 5.74
C GLN A 2 19.56 -4.71 6.45
N GLU A 3 18.62 -4.18 5.69
CA GLU A 3 17.49 -3.43 6.24
C GLU A 3 16.40 -4.39 6.71
N VAL A 4 15.79 -4.09 7.85
CA VAL A 4 14.73 -4.90 8.47
C VAL A 4 13.58 -3.98 8.87
N TRP A 5 12.36 -4.37 8.52
CA TRP A 5 11.13 -3.65 8.84
C TRP A 5 10.31 -4.45 9.84
N PHE A 6 10.00 -3.85 10.97
CA PHE A 6 9.08 -4.41 11.96
C PHE A 6 7.73 -3.76 11.81
N TRP A 7 6.68 -4.56 11.94
CA TRP A 7 5.29 -4.12 11.99
C TRP A 7 4.73 -4.43 13.37
N GLU A 8 4.55 -3.39 14.18
CA GLU A 8 4.06 -3.49 15.56
C GLU A 8 3.13 -2.32 15.85
N ASP A 9 2.03 -2.58 16.56
CA ASP A 9 1.03 -1.57 16.95
C ASP A 9 0.52 -0.69 15.79
N GLY A 10 0.46 -1.26 14.58
CA GLY A 10 0.01 -0.55 13.38
C GLY A 10 1.00 0.46 12.84
N LEU A 11 2.30 0.34 13.16
CA LEU A 11 3.36 1.20 12.68
C LEU A 11 4.53 0.39 12.14
N PHE A 12 5.12 0.85 11.03
CA PHE A 12 6.41 0.36 10.58
C PHE A 12 7.55 1.03 11.34
N THR A 13 8.46 0.24 11.89
CA THR A 13 9.75 0.71 12.40
C THR A 13 10.88 0.06 11.62
N LEU A 14 11.81 0.89 11.16
CA LEU A 14 12.90 0.48 10.28
C LEU A 14 14.21 0.41 11.06
N TYR A 15 15.01 -0.59 10.74
CA TYR A 15 16.33 -0.77 11.32
C TYR A 15 17.32 -1.24 10.25
N ASN A 16 18.58 -0.83 10.42
CA ASN A 16 19.71 -1.45 9.77
C ASN A 16 20.30 -2.52 10.69
N LEU A 17 20.46 -3.74 10.18
CA LEU A 17 21.13 -4.82 10.87
C LEU A 17 22.63 -4.77 10.52
N GLY A 18 23.41 -4.29 11.48
CA GLY A 18 24.87 -4.23 11.44
C GLY A 18 25.53 -5.33 12.27
N ALA A 19 26.85 -5.24 12.43
CA ALA A 19 27.63 -6.19 13.22
C ALA A 19 27.27 -6.14 14.72
N GLU A 20 26.91 -4.97 15.22
CA GLU A 20 26.56 -4.72 16.63
C GLU A 20 25.05 -4.91 16.91
N GLY A 21 24.26 -5.25 15.90
CA GLY A 21 22.81 -5.47 16.02
C GLY A 21 21.97 -4.47 15.22
N TYR A 22 20.81 -4.10 15.77
CA TYR A 22 19.81 -3.26 15.09
C TYR A 22 19.99 -1.78 15.42
N ASP A 23 20.25 -0.98 14.39
CA ASP A 23 20.28 0.48 14.47
C ASP A 23 19.01 1.06 13.85
N ARG A 24 18.25 1.84 14.63
CA ARG A 24 16.98 2.42 14.14
C ARG A 24 17.25 3.48 13.07
N ILE A 25 16.52 3.41 11.97
CA ILE A 25 16.58 4.39 10.88
C ILE A 25 15.20 5.02 10.64
N ASN A 26 15.20 6.25 10.13
CA ASN A 26 13.96 7.02 9.89
C ASN A 26 13.47 6.94 8.43
N ARG A 27 14.28 6.39 7.53
CA ARG A 27 13.97 6.25 6.11
C ARG A 27 14.63 4.99 5.58
N SER A 28 13.95 4.32 4.64
CA SER A 28 14.53 3.18 3.94
C SER A 28 15.70 3.59 3.06
N GLU A 29 16.78 2.84 3.13
CA GLU A 29 17.93 2.96 2.23
C GLU A 29 17.71 2.10 0.98
N LEU A 30 16.95 1.00 1.08
CA LEU A 30 16.62 0.12 -0.04
C LEU A 30 15.53 0.69 -0.96
N VAL A 31 14.54 1.39 -0.40
CA VAL A 31 13.43 2.03 -1.13
C VAL A 31 13.19 3.47 -0.65
N PRO A 32 14.09 4.41 -0.98
CA PRO A 32 14.06 5.77 -0.43
C PRO A 32 12.80 6.59 -0.77
N GLU A 33 12.09 6.19 -1.82
CA GLU A 33 10.88 6.86 -2.32
C GLU A 33 9.59 6.29 -1.71
N LEU A 34 9.67 5.20 -0.95
CA LEU A 34 8.50 4.58 -0.34
C LEU A 34 8.01 5.41 0.86
N ASP A 35 6.75 5.84 0.80
CA ASP A 35 6.05 6.43 1.92
C ASP A 35 5.49 5.32 2.83
N PHE A 36 6.11 5.15 4.01
CA PHE A 36 5.71 4.16 4.99
C PHE A 36 4.41 4.52 5.73
N GLU A 37 4.04 5.80 5.81
CA GLU A 37 2.75 6.20 6.37
C GLU A 37 1.63 5.79 5.41
N LEU A 38 1.82 6.00 4.11
CA LEU A 38 0.91 5.50 3.07
C LEU A 38 0.81 3.97 3.10
N LEU A 39 1.95 3.26 3.16
CA LEU A 39 1.95 1.81 3.28
C LEU A 39 1.21 1.32 4.53
N THR A 40 1.41 1.99 5.66
CA THR A 40 0.70 1.71 6.92
C THR A 40 -0.81 1.80 6.73
N ARG A 41 -1.30 2.88 6.11
CA ARG A 41 -2.74 3.03 5.80
C ARG A 41 -3.23 1.88 4.92
N CYS A 42 -2.50 1.55 3.87
CA CYS A 42 -2.86 0.47 2.94
C CYS A 42 -2.95 -0.90 3.64
N VAL A 43 -2.03 -1.22 4.55
CA VAL A 43 -2.04 -2.49 5.30
C VAL A 43 -3.22 -2.56 6.28
N LEU A 44 -3.65 -1.42 6.81
CA LEU A 44 -4.81 -1.34 7.71
C LEU A 44 -6.17 -1.32 6.99
N MET A 45 -6.19 -1.18 5.65
CA MET A 45 -7.43 -1.23 4.87
C MET A 45 -7.95 -2.66 4.73
N ASN A 46 -9.28 -2.83 4.87
CA ASN A 46 -9.94 -4.13 4.75
C ASN A 46 -10.07 -4.64 3.30
N SER A 47 -9.59 -3.87 2.32
CA SER A 47 -9.75 -4.11 0.90
C SER A 47 -8.45 -3.81 0.17
N ILE A 48 -7.88 -4.83 -0.45
CA ILE A 48 -6.72 -4.67 -1.33
C ILE A 48 -7.01 -3.74 -2.52
N GLY A 49 -8.28 -3.68 -2.94
CA GLY A 49 -8.72 -2.74 -3.97
C GLY A 49 -8.57 -1.30 -3.49
N ASP A 50 -9.11 -0.98 -2.31
CA ASP A 50 -9.05 0.39 -1.77
C ASP A 50 -7.61 0.81 -1.46
N ALA A 51 -6.79 -0.12 -0.94
CA ALA A 51 -5.36 0.07 -0.75
C ALA A 51 -4.62 0.38 -2.06
N ALA A 52 -4.93 -0.32 -3.15
CA ALA A 52 -4.32 -0.04 -4.45
C ALA A 52 -4.72 1.32 -5.02
N LEU A 53 -5.96 1.78 -4.77
CA LEU A 53 -6.42 3.11 -5.21
C LEU A 53 -5.72 4.25 -4.46
N GLU A 54 -5.49 4.06 -3.15
CA GLU A 54 -4.77 5.01 -2.31
C GLU A 54 -3.27 5.04 -2.67
N PHE A 55 -2.68 3.88 -2.96
CA PHE A 55 -1.25 3.75 -3.28
C PHE A 55 -0.89 4.30 -4.66
N ASP A 56 -1.73 4.02 -5.67
CA ASP A 56 -1.56 4.52 -7.03
C ASP A 56 -2.90 5.01 -7.61
N PRO A 57 -3.22 6.30 -7.44
CA PRO A 57 -4.44 6.88 -7.97
C PRO A 57 -4.48 6.89 -9.52
N ALA A 58 -3.35 6.70 -10.23
CA ALA A 58 -3.39 6.55 -11.69
C ALA A 58 -3.99 5.19 -12.10
N THR A 59 -3.76 4.15 -11.28
CA THR A 59 -4.40 2.83 -11.44
C THR A 59 -5.91 2.89 -11.13
N SER A 60 -6.34 3.77 -10.21
CA SER A 60 -7.75 4.03 -9.89
C SER A 60 -8.59 4.50 -11.09
N ALA A 61 -8.04 5.35 -11.94
CA ALA A 61 -8.73 5.89 -13.11
C ALA A 61 -9.07 4.82 -14.17
N SER A 62 -8.35 3.70 -14.17
CA SER A 62 -8.56 2.60 -15.12
C SER A 62 -9.59 1.59 -14.61
N LEU A 63 -9.55 1.24 -13.31
CA LEU A 63 -10.48 0.29 -12.69
C LEU A 63 -11.91 0.84 -12.50
N THR A 64 -12.05 2.14 -12.21
CA THR A 64 -13.36 2.80 -12.10
C THR A 64 -14.15 2.77 -13.41
N ARG A 65 -13.46 2.83 -14.55
CA ARG A 65 -14.07 2.77 -15.89
C ARG A 65 -14.68 1.40 -16.20
N ASP A 66 -14.06 0.32 -15.72
CA ASP A 66 -14.55 -1.04 -15.93
C ASP A 66 -15.70 -1.41 -14.96
N ARG A 67 -15.66 -0.92 -13.72
CA ARG A 67 -16.75 -1.14 -12.75
C ARG A 67 -18.04 -0.42 -13.16
N ALA A 68 -17.96 0.77 -13.75
CA ALA A 68 -19.11 1.49 -14.31
C ALA A 68 -19.75 0.73 -15.48
N LYS A 69 -18.94 0.13 -16.36
CA LYS A 69 -19.43 -0.71 -17.47
C LYS A 69 -20.12 -1.99 -16.99
N LEU A 70 -19.63 -2.62 -15.93
CA LEU A 70 -20.27 -3.82 -15.37
C LEU A 70 -21.63 -3.51 -14.74
N LYS A 71 -21.79 -2.34 -14.12
CA LYS A 71 -23.07 -1.87 -13.57
C LYS A 71 -24.11 -1.63 -14.67
N LEU A 72 -23.73 -0.97 -15.76
CA LEU A 72 -24.62 -0.70 -16.91
C LEU A 72 -25.09 -1.96 -17.64
N ARG A 73 -24.27 -3.03 -17.67
CA ARG A 73 -24.66 -4.32 -18.26
C ARG A 73 -25.68 -5.10 -17.43
N GLY A 74 -25.72 -4.88 -16.12
CA GLY A 74 -26.69 -5.52 -15.23
C GLY A 74 -28.09 -4.92 -15.31
N ASP A 75 -28.19 -3.61 -15.56
CA ASP A 75 -29.47 -2.89 -15.62
C ASP A 75 -30.17 -3.05 -16.98
N SER A 76 -29.43 -3.39 -18.06
CA SER A 76 -29.98 -3.63 -19.40
C SER A 76 -30.56 -5.05 -19.63
N GLN A 77 -30.61 -5.91 -18.62
CA GLN A 77 -31.19 -7.27 -18.70
C GLN A 77 -32.46 -7.42 -17.85
N ARG A 78 -33.05 -6.31 -17.39
CA ARG A 78 -34.35 -6.29 -16.72
C ARG A 78 -35.31 -5.34 -17.44
N GLU A 79 -35.58 -5.61 -18.71
CA GLU A 79 -36.76 -5.11 -19.43
C GLU A 79 -37.39 -6.25 -20.25
#